data_AF-A0A413BEV4-F1
#
_entry.id   AF-A0A413BEV4-F1
#
_cell.length_a   1.000
_cell.length_b   1.000
_cell.length_c   1.000
_cell.angle_alpha   90.00
_cell.angle_beta   90.00
_cell.angle_gamma   90.00
#
_symmetry.space_group_name_H-M   'P 1'
#
loop_
_entity.id
_entity.type
_entity.pdbx_description
1 polymer ?
#
loop_
_entity_poly.entity_id
_entity_poly.type
_entity_poly.pdbx_seq_one_letter_code
_entity_poly.pdbx_strand_id
1 'polypeptide(L)' 'MKIREVNENKKQFISLLLLADEQESMVDRYLEKGNMYVLEDGNVKAECVVTDEGNEILEIKNIAVDVVMLLCMYQLK' A
#
# COMPACT_ATOMS: atom_id res chain seq x y z
N MET A 1 14.54 6.99 -1.63
CA MET A 1 13.55 6.00 -1.14
C MET A 1 13.43 6.07 0.38
N LYS A 2 12.24 6.38 0.88
CA LYS A 2 11.90 6.45 2.32
C LYS A 2 10.53 5.82 2.55
N ILE A 3 10.39 5.01 3.59
CA ILE A 3 9.09 4.51 4.02
C ILE A 3 8.51 5.49 5.05
N ARG A 4 7.25 5.87 4.88
CA ARG A 4 6.54 6.79 5.76
C ARG A 4 5.16 6.23 6.10
N GLU A 5 4.79 6.33 7.37
CA GLU A 5 3.43 6.00 7.83
C GLU A 5 2.42 7.08 7.43
N VAL A 6 1.21 6.66 7.08
CA VAL A 6 0.08 7.51 6.69
C VAL A 6 -1.02 7.39 7.74
N ASN A 7 -1.13 8.42 8.57
CA ASN A 7 -2.10 8.44 9.68
C ASN A 7 -3.49 8.94 9.26
N GLU A 8 -3.58 9.78 8.23
CA GLU A 8 -4.81 10.45 7.80
C GLU A 8 -4.96 10.43 6.28
N ASN A 9 -6.20 10.57 5.81
CA ASN A 9 -6.54 10.63 4.38
C ASN A 9 -5.92 9.49 3.56
N LYS A 10 -5.89 8.27 4.11
CA LYS A 10 -5.26 7.09 3.49
C LYS A 10 -5.79 6.80 2.08
N LYS A 11 -7.08 7.05 1.85
CA LYS A 11 -7.74 6.94 0.53
C LYS A 11 -7.16 7.85 -0.56
N GLN A 12 -6.32 8.84 -0.24
CA GLN A 12 -5.64 9.63 -1.27
C GLN A 12 -4.76 8.76 -2.19
N PHE A 13 -4.39 7.56 -1.73
CA PHE A 13 -3.62 6.56 -2.48
C PHE A 13 -4.48 5.48 -3.14
N ILE A 14 -5.78 5.71 -3.33
CA ILE A 14 -6.73 4.72 -3.86
C ILE A 14 -6.28 4.13 -5.21
N SER A 15 -5.62 4.91 -6.06
CA SER A 15 -5.11 4.42 -7.33
C SER A 15 -4.07 3.31 -7.19
N LEU A 16 -3.31 3.27 -6.10
CA LEU A 16 -2.36 2.18 -5.80
C LEU A 16 -3.08 1.01 -5.12
N LEU A 17 -3.94 1.29 -4.13
CA LEU A 17 -4.71 0.27 -3.42
C LEU A 17 -5.52 -0.61 -4.38
N LEU A 18 -6.14 0.01 -5.39
CA LEU A 18 -6.93 -0.68 -6.40
C LEU A 18 -6.11 -1.56 -7.36
N LEU A 19 -4.78 -1.48 -7.36
CA LEU A 19 -3.93 -2.37 -8.15
C LEU A 19 -3.85 -3.78 -7.55
N ALA A 20 -3.97 -3.91 -6.22
CA ALA A 20 -3.93 -5.20 -5.54
C ALA A 20 -5.32 -5.71 -5.13
N ASP A 21 -6.28 -4.80 -4.92
CA ASP A 21 -7.65 -5.14 -4.55
C ASP A 21 -8.65 -4.21 -5.26
N GLU A 22 -9.33 -4.73 -6.28
CA GLU A 22 -10.25 -3.97 -7.12
C GLU A 22 -11.55 -3.53 -6.41
N GLN A 23 -11.88 -4.13 -5.26
CA GLN A 23 -13.12 -3.85 -4.56
C GLN A 23 -12.91 -2.75 -3.50
N GLU A 24 -13.27 -1.51 -3.82
CA GLU A 24 -13.13 -0.37 -2.90
C GLU A 24 -13.80 -0.63 -1.52
N SER A 25 -14.95 -1.30 -1.50
CA SER A 25 -15.61 -1.63 -0.22
C SER A 25 -14.81 -2.58 0.68
N MET A 26 -13.92 -3.42 0.11
CA MET A 26 -12.98 -4.25 0.86
C MET A 26 -11.78 -3.41 1.33
N VAL A 27 -11.29 -2.53 0.45
CA VAL A 27 -10.25 -1.53 0.76
C VAL A 27 -10.63 -0.71 1.99
N ASP A 28 -11.88 -0.26 2.08
CA ASP A 28 -12.39 0.51 3.21
C ASP A 28 -12.28 -0.23 4.54
N ARG A 29 -12.54 -1.55 4.54
CA ARG A 29 -12.57 -2.36 5.76
C ARG A 29 -11.21 -2.46 6.43
N TYR A 30 -10.15 -2.66 5.64
CA TYR A 30 -8.80 -2.78 6.21
C TYR A 30 -8.08 -1.43 6.32
N LEU A 31 -8.44 -0.41 5.54
CA LEU A 31 -7.85 0.93 5.70
C LEU A 31 -8.23 1.59 7.03
N GLU A 32 -9.45 1.35 7.50
CA GLU A 32 -9.92 1.86 8.78
C GLU A 32 -9.15 1.24 9.95
N LYS A 33 -8.88 -0.06 9.87
CA LYS A 33 -8.25 -0.85 10.96
C LYS A 33 -6.73 -0.93 10.88
N GLY A 34 -6.17 -0.87 9.68
CA GLY A 34 -4.76 -1.17 9.41
C GLY A 34 -3.86 0.06 9.42
N ASN A 35 -2.58 -0.17 9.68
CA ASN A 35 -1.53 0.82 9.51
C ASN A 35 -1.12 0.85 8.03
N MET A 36 -1.11 2.04 7.45
CA MET A 36 -0.71 2.24 6.05
C MET A 36 0.67 2.88 5.97
N TYR A 37 1.49 2.36 5.08
CA TYR A 37 2.82 2.85 4.78
C TYR A 37 2.94 3.15 3.28
N VAL A 38 3.68 4.19 2.95
CA VAL A 38 4.02 4.52 1.56
C VAL A 38 5.52 4.55 1.37
N LEU A 39 5.98 4.15 0.19
CA LEU A 39 7.36 4.33 -0.25
C LEU A 39 7.46 5.61 -1.08
N GLU A 40 8.30 6.54 -0.65
CA GLU A 40 8.52 7.82 -1.32
C GLU A 40 9.91 7.91 -1.95
N ASP A 41 9.95 8.33 -3.21
CA ASP A 41 11.17 8.70 -3.92
C ASP A 41 10.85 9.84 -4.91
N GLY A 42 10.82 11.07 -4.39
CA GLY A 42 10.22 12.22 -5.05
C GLY A 42 8.69 12.18 -4.97
N ASN A 43 8.08 11.25 -5.70
CA ASN A 43 6.64 10.93 -5.61
C ASN A 43 6.43 9.60 -4.89
N VAL A 44 5.19 9.28 -4.53
CA VAL A 44 4.84 7.95 -4.00
C VAL A 44 5.07 6.89 -5.09
N LYS A 45 5.77 5.82 -4.71
CA LYS A 45 6.15 4.70 -5.56
C LYS A 45 5.45 3.40 -5.21
N ALA A 46 5.00 3.27 -3.97
CA ALA A 46 4.34 2.08 -3.47
C ALA A 46 3.51 2.41 -2.24
N GLU A 47 2.58 1.52 -1.92
CA GLU A 47 1.87 1.51 -0.65
C GLU A 47 1.78 0.08 -0.09
N CYS A 48 1.57 0.00 1.22
CA CYS A 48 1.31 -1.23 1.93
C CYS A 48 0.35 -0.96 3.10
N VAL A 49 -0.63 -1.83 3.31
CA VAL A 49 -1.51 -1.81 4.48
C VAL A 49 -1.32 -3.09 5.29
N VAL A 50 -1.03 -2.93 6.57
CA VAL A 50 -0.82 -4.01 7.53
C VAL A 50 -1.90 -3.96 8.60
N THR A 51 -2.51 -5.10 8.92
CA THR A 51 -3.43 -5.25 10.04
C THR A 51 -2.83 -6.17 11.11
N ASP A 52 -3.18 -5.90 12.36
CA ASP A 52 -2.95 -6.82 13.47
C ASP A 52 -4.14 -7.78 13.56
N GLU A 53 -3.91 -9.06 13.28
CA GLU A 53 -4.92 -10.12 13.34
C GLU A 53 -4.93 -10.83 14.71
N GLY A 54 -4.16 -10.31 15.68
CA GLY A 54 -3.97 -10.88 17.00
C GLY A 54 -2.99 -12.05 17.02
N ASN A 55 -2.74 -12.59 18.22
CA ASN A 55 -1.81 -13.72 18.43
C ASN A 55 -0.40 -13.49 17.86
N GLU A 56 0.09 -12.24 17.93
CA GLU A 56 1.39 -11.85 17.38
C GLU A 56 1.49 -12.02 15.85
N ILE A 57 0.35 -12.09 15.15
CA ILE A 57 0.25 -12.20 13.69
C ILE A 57 -0.11 -10.85 13.10
N LEU A 58 0.77 -10.35 12.23
CA LEU A 58 0.49 -9.23 11.35
C LEU A 58 0.21 -9.75 9.94
N GLU A 59 -0.79 -9.19 9.26
CA GLU A 59 -1.13 -9.54 7.89
C GLU A 59 -0.99 -8.33 6.97
N ILE A 60 -0.36 -8.52 5.81
CA ILE A 60 -0.36 -7.54 4.73
C ILE A 60 -1.67 -7.72 3.95
N LYS A 61 -2.61 -6.80 4.12
CA LYS A 61 -3.90 -6.83 3.41
C LYS A 61 -3.81 -6.25 2.01
N ASN A 62 -2.93 -5.27 1.81
CA ASN A 62 -2.68 -4.66 0.51
C ASN A 62 -1.19 -4.34 0.36
N ILE A 63 -0.62 -4.59 -0.81
CA ILE A 63 0.71 -4.13 -1.21
C ILE A 63 0.73 -3.91 -2.72
N ALA A 64 1.04 -2.69 -3.13
CA ALA A 64 1.08 -2.30 -4.53
C ALA A 64 2.24 -1.37 -4.81
N VAL A 65 2.79 -1.46 -6.01
CA VAL A 65 3.85 -0.58 -6.52
C VAL A 65 3.38 0.06 -7.82
N ASP A 66 3.80 1.31 -8.04
CA ASP A 66 3.53 2.03 -9.27
C ASP A 66 4.11 1.26 -10.48
N VAL A 67 3.32 1.15 -11.53
CA VAL A 67 3.63 0.33 -12.72
C VAL A 67 4.91 0.80 -13.43
N VAL A 68 5.21 2.11 -13.37
CA VAL A 68 6.45 2.66 -13.96
C VAL A 68 7.68 2.13 -13.22
N MET A 69 7.59 1.95 -11.89
CA MET A 69 8.66 1.31 -11.11
C MET A 69 8.78 -0.18 -11.42
N LEU A 70 7.65 -0.86 -11.62
CA LEU A 70 7.65 -2.29 -11.99
C LEU A 70 8.44 -2.51 -13.28
N LEU A 71 8.23 -1.67 -14.30
CA LEU A 71 8.96 -1.72 -15.57
C LEU A 71 10.47 -1.50 -15.38
N CYS A 72 10.89 -0.53 -14.57
CA CYS A 72 12.31 -0.35 -14.24
C CYS A 72 12.94 -1.61 -13.63
N MET A 73 12.21 -2.35 -12.78
CA MET A 73 12.72 -3.61 -12.22
C MET A 73 12.87 -4.71 -13.27
N TYR A 74 11.99 -4.77 -14.27
CA TYR A 74 12.10 -5.73 -15.38
C TYR A 74 13.20 -5.37 -16.37
N GLN A 75 13.52 -4.09 -16.57
CA GLN A 75 14.61 -3.63 -17.45
C GLN A 75 16.00 -3.81 -16.82
N LEU A 76 16.08 -4.16 -15.54
CA LEU A 76 17.32 -4.47 -14.81
C LEU A 76 17.64 -5.98 -14.77
N LYS A 77 16.85 -6.82 -15.44
CA LYS A 77 17.14 -8.24 -15.70
C LYS A 77 17.72 -8.40 -17.10
#